data_AF-Q7NU75-F1
#
_entry.id   AF-Q7NU75-F1
#
_cell.length_a   1.000
_cell.length_b   1.000
_cell.length_c   1.000
_cell.angle_alpha   90.00
_cell.angle_beta   90.00
_cell.angle_gamma   90.00
#
_symmetry.space_group_name_H-M   'P 1'
#
loop_
_entity.id
_entity.type
_entity.pdbx_description
1 polymer ?
#
loop_
_entity_poly.entity_id
_entity_poly.type
_entity_poly.pdbx_seq_one_letter_code
_entity_poly.pdbx_strand_id
1 'polypeptide(L)'
;MDWEALFRASTSRLQASLDEARAAVEHRTIKGHLNEIAVANWIRPLLPGSVGVTTGEVIDSEGGRSRQVDVLLYDIATTSRFLSRGDADVLPIESVYGAIEVKTYLNKAEIENAFENMKAIKALKKIAYHPNFVSTTKYLYGRESMYWPQQFFVFAYESDGLDTVLGHVERLNNTQPIDQRIDLVCILDKGLIINLAPEGLQPIPMPNTKLIAKPSSKALLTFYSVLGHLMGQAVSEPIAMHAYLKHLQH
;
A
#
# COMPACT_ATOMS: atom_id res chain seq x y z
N MET A 1 -25.56 -9.02 11.42
CA MET A 1 -24.30 -8.40 11.92
C MET A 1 -24.25 -6.98 11.38
N ASP A 2 -24.16 -5.97 12.24
CA ASP A 2 -24.03 -4.57 11.81
C ASP A 2 -22.57 -4.30 11.44
N TRP A 3 -22.25 -4.41 10.15
CA TRP A 3 -20.91 -4.16 9.62
C TRP A 3 -20.46 -2.72 9.86
N GLU A 4 -21.38 -1.75 9.86
CA GLU A 4 -21.02 -0.36 10.13
C GLU A 4 -20.61 -0.16 11.58
N ALA A 5 -21.27 -0.82 12.53
CA ALA A 5 -20.87 -0.82 13.94
C ALA A 5 -19.46 -1.40 14.14
N LEU A 6 -19.14 -2.50 13.46
CA LEU A 6 -17.83 -3.13 13.55
C LEU A 6 -16.71 -2.19 13.04
N PHE A 7 -16.96 -1.48 11.95
CA PHE A 7 -15.99 -0.52 11.42
C PHE A 7 -15.90 0.75 12.26
N ARG A 8 -17.01 1.24 12.85
CA ARG A 8 -16.97 2.30 13.86
C ARG A 8 -16.07 1.92 15.05
N ALA A 9 -16.24 0.71 15.57
CA ALA A 9 -15.40 0.20 16.67
C ALA A 9 -13.92 0.06 16.25
N SER A 10 -13.66 -0.29 14.98
CA SER A 10 -12.30 -0.35 14.45
C SER A 10 -11.67 1.03 14.30
N THR A 11 -12.41 2.02 13.81
CA THR A 11 -12.00 3.43 13.80
C THR A 11 -11.67 3.92 15.20
N SER A 12 -12.52 3.63 16.19
CA SER A 12 -12.24 4.01 17.60
C SER A 12 -10.98 3.36 18.16
N ARG A 13 -10.70 2.09 17.82
CA ARG A 13 -9.47 1.40 18.24
C ARG A 13 -8.22 2.01 17.62
N LEU A 14 -8.26 2.33 16.33
CA LEU A 14 -7.15 3.03 15.67
C LEU A 14 -6.95 4.42 16.30
N GLN A 15 -8.02 5.19 16.52
CA GLN A 15 -7.91 6.49 17.18
C GLN A 15 -7.31 6.38 18.59
N ALA A 16 -7.70 5.36 19.37
CA ALA A 16 -7.10 5.10 20.67
C ALA A 16 -5.59 4.79 20.58
N SER A 17 -5.17 4.00 19.57
CA SER A 17 -3.73 3.78 19.30
C SER A 17 -2.99 5.08 19.03
N LEU A 18 -3.59 6.02 18.29
CA LEU A 18 -3.00 7.34 18.07
C LEU A 18 -2.87 8.13 19.38
N ASP A 19 -3.89 8.12 20.22
CA ASP A 19 -3.87 8.81 21.51
C ASP A 19 -2.85 8.20 22.48
N GLU A 20 -2.73 6.87 22.50
CA GLU A 20 -1.70 6.14 23.21
C GLU A 20 -0.30 6.51 22.70
N ALA A 21 -0.08 6.52 21.39
CA ALA A 21 1.19 6.93 20.79
C ALA A 21 1.55 8.39 21.14
N ARG A 22 0.55 9.28 21.23
CA ARG A 22 0.76 10.67 21.68
C ARG A 22 1.21 10.73 23.14
N ALA A 23 0.59 9.93 24.01
CA ALA A 23 0.86 9.86 25.44
C ALA A 23 2.16 9.10 25.79
N ALA A 24 2.53 8.09 24.99
CA ALA A 24 3.68 7.24 25.22
C ALA A 24 5.00 7.88 24.74
N VAL A 25 5.86 8.24 25.71
CA VAL A 25 7.32 8.54 25.59
C VAL A 25 7.71 9.70 24.64
N GLU A 26 8.84 10.37 24.93
CA GLU A 26 9.31 11.56 24.19
C GLU A 26 9.83 11.27 22.76
N HIS A 27 10.09 10.00 22.39
CA HIS A 27 10.73 9.64 21.11
C HIS A 27 9.73 9.45 19.94
N ARG A 28 9.77 10.36 18.95
CA ARG A 28 8.93 10.34 17.73
C ARG A 28 8.92 9.00 16.98
N THR A 29 10.04 8.29 16.93
CA THR A 29 10.17 7.02 16.20
C THR A 29 9.27 5.92 16.76
N ILE A 30 9.17 5.84 18.10
CA ILE A 30 8.32 4.85 18.76
C ILE A 30 6.83 5.14 18.49
N LYS A 31 6.46 6.43 18.41
CA LYS A 31 5.09 6.86 18.12
C LYS A 31 4.61 6.43 16.74
N GLY A 32 5.45 6.61 15.72
CA GLY A 32 5.15 6.17 14.35
C GLY A 32 4.92 4.67 14.31
N HIS A 33 5.83 3.92 14.92
CA HIS A 33 5.81 2.46 14.90
C HIS A 33 4.56 1.84 15.53
N LEU A 34 4.05 2.40 16.63
CA LEU A 34 2.81 1.93 17.26
C LEU A 34 1.61 2.03 16.30
N ASN A 35 1.50 3.15 15.58
CA ASN A 35 0.42 3.39 14.64
C ASN A 35 0.55 2.52 13.37
N GLU A 36 1.78 2.30 12.89
CA GLU A 36 2.07 1.35 11.80
C GLU A 36 1.59 -0.07 12.16
N ILE A 37 1.95 -0.55 13.36
CA ILE A 37 1.54 -1.86 13.89
C ILE A 37 0.01 -1.93 14.00
N ALA A 38 -0.64 -0.89 14.50
CA ALA A 38 -2.09 -0.86 14.67
C ALA A 38 -2.83 -1.00 13.32
N VAL A 39 -2.38 -0.30 12.28
CA VAL A 39 -2.93 -0.42 10.92
C VAL A 39 -2.69 -1.81 10.35
N ALA A 40 -1.48 -2.35 10.47
CA ALA A 40 -1.14 -3.69 9.99
C ALA A 40 -1.98 -4.78 10.66
N ASN A 41 -2.14 -4.71 11.99
CA ASN A 41 -2.95 -5.65 12.76
C ASN A 41 -4.44 -5.55 12.46
N TRP A 42 -4.93 -4.35 12.17
CA TRP A 42 -6.32 -4.15 11.78
C TRP A 42 -6.62 -4.75 10.40
N ILE A 43 -5.74 -4.55 9.41
CA ILE A 43 -6.02 -4.93 8.02
C ILE A 43 -5.77 -6.41 7.74
N ARG A 44 -4.76 -7.00 8.40
CA ARG A 44 -4.34 -8.40 8.21
C ARG A 44 -5.49 -9.42 8.26
N PRO A 45 -6.37 -9.44 9.27
CA PRO A 45 -7.44 -10.44 9.35
C PRO A 45 -8.60 -10.18 8.36
N LEU A 46 -8.60 -9.05 7.66
CA LEU A 46 -9.69 -8.66 6.77
C LEU A 46 -9.39 -9.00 5.30
N LEU A 47 -8.12 -9.23 4.94
CA LEU A 47 -7.72 -9.54 3.57
C LEU A 47 -7.86 -11.05 3.26
N PRO A 48 -7.89 -11.44 1.97
CA PRO A 48 -7.88 -12.85 1.58
C PRO A 48 -6.70 -13.59 2.21
N GLY A 49 -6.86 -14.87 2.54
CA GLY A 49 -5.81 -15.66 3.20
C GLY A 49 -4.52 -15.86 2.37
N SER A 50 -4.56 -15.59 1.06
CA SER A 50 -3.38 -15.55 0.19
C SER A 50 -2.56 -14.26 0.33
N VAL A 51 -3.12 -13.20 0.93
CA VAL A 51 -2.49 -11.88 1.06
C VAL A 51 -1.89 -11.73 2.45
N GLY A 52 -0.56 -11.73 2.50
CA GLY A 52 0.21 -11.47 3.70
C GLY A 52 0.37 -9.99 3.96
N VAL A 53 0.50 -9.65 5.24
CA VAL A 53 0.73 -8.29 5.72
C VAL A 53 1.98 -8.31 6.59
N THR A 54 3.02 -7.59 6.20
CA THR A 54 4.27 -7.48 6.98
C THR A 54 4.86 -6.07 6.90
N THR A 55 5.86 -5.76 7.71
CA THR A 55 6.71 -4.57 7.52
C THR A 55 8.08 -5.04 7.02
N GLY A 56 8.78 -4.21 6.26
CA GLY A 56 10.06 -4.63 5.72
C GLY A 56 10.56 -3.81 4.56
N GLU A 57 11.58 -4.34 3.88
CA GLU A 57 12.15 -3.76 2.68
C GLU A 57 11.86 -4.66 1.48
N VAL A 58 11.83 -4.03 0.30
CA VAL A 58 11.62 -4.72 -0.98
C VAL A 58 12.90 -4.61 -1.79
N ILE A 59 13.31 -5.72 -2.39
CA ILE A 59 14.49 -5.79 -3.26
C ILE A 59 14.11 -6.31 -4.64
N ASP A 60 14.93 -6.00 -5.64
CA ASP A 60 14.83 -6.64 -6.96
C ASP A 60 16.11 -7.41 -7.32
N SER A 61 16.01 -8.21 -8.39
CA SER A 61 17.12 -9.04 -8.87
C SER A 61 18.27 -8.26 -9.53
N GLU A 62 18.11 -6.94 -9.73
CA GLU A 62 19.12 -6.05 -10.33
C GLU A 62 19.86 -5.22 -9.27
N GLY A 63 19.64 -5.51 -7.99
CA GLY A 63 20.28 -4.82 -6.86
C GLY A 63 19.53 -3.57 -6.37
N GLY A 64 18.35 -3.30 -6.90
CA GLY A 64 17.45 -2.27 -6.39
C GLY A 64 16.91 -2.63 -5.00
N ARG A 65 16.74 -1.60 -4.16
CA ARG A 65 16.23 -1.74 -2.79
C ARG A 65 15.38 -0.54 -2.40
N SER A 66 14.23 -0.79 -1.76
CA SER A 66 13.39 0.24 -1.16
C SER A 66 13.92 0.70 0.20
N ARG A 67 13.37 1.79 0.72
CA ARG A 67 13.38 2.06 2.17
C ARG A 67 12.51 1.04 2.90
N GLN A 68 12.56 1.05 4.23
CA GLN A 68 11.58 0.33 5.04
C GLN A 68 10.17 0.83 4.70
N VAL A 69 9.25 -0.12 4.54
CA VAL A 69 7.86 0.08 4.20
C VAL A 69 7.01 -0.36 5.38
N ASP A 70 6.12 0.51 5.82
CA ASP A 70 5.31 0.32 7.02
C ASP A 70 4.42 -0.93 6.90
N VAL A 71 3.72 -1.06 5.77
CA VAL A 71 2.86 -2.22 5.49
C VAL A 71 3.03 -2.68 4.05
N LEU A 72 3.59 -3.87 3.90
CA LEU A 72 3.68 -4.62 2.65
C LEU A 72 2.54 -5.63 2.56
N LEU A 73 1.82 -5.58 1.44
CA LEU A 73 0.85 -6.59 1.02
C LEU A 73 1.55 -7.51 0.02
N TYR A 74 1.61 -8.81 0.29
CA TYR A 74 2.39 -9.75 -0.53
C TYR A 74 1.73 -11.12 -0.65
N ASP A 75 2.15 -11.92 -1.63
CA ASP A 75 1.68 -13.29 -1.81
C ASP A 75 2.25 -14.22 -0.73
N ILE A 76 1.42 -14.80 0.14
CA ILE A 76 1.91 -15.79 1.12
C ILE A 76 2.28 -17.11 0.44
N ALA A 77 1.51 -17.52 -0.58
CA ALA A 77 1.52 -18.89 -1.08
C ALA A 77 2.81 -19.22 -1.85
N THR A 78 3.38 -18.24 -2.57
CA THR A 78 4.53 -18.47 -3.45
C THR A 78 5.84 -17.83 -2.97
N THR A 79 5.79 -17.05 -1.88
CA THR A 79 6.94 -16.24 -1.46
C THR A 79 7.90 -17.00 -0.57
N SER A 80 9.13 -17.18 -1.05
CA SER A 80 10.29 -17.49 -0.21
C SER A 80 10.89 -16.19 0.34
N ARG A 81 10.88 -16.00 1.66
CA ARG A 81 11.47 -14.81 2.29
C ARG A 81 12.99 -14.94 2.32
N PHE A 82 13.73 -13.90 1.90
CA PHE A 82 15.20 -13.89 1.95
C PHE A 82 15.73 -13.73 3.37
N LEU A 83 15.01 -12.95 4.18
CA LEU A 83 15.35 -12.70 5.57
C LEU A 83 14.09 -12.41 6.36
N SER A 84 13.98 -13.04 7.53
CA SER A 84 13.01 -12.67 8.57
C SER A 84 13.81 -12.46 9.85
N ARG A 85 14.16 -11.20 10.16
CA ARG A 85 14.88 -10.84 11.39
C ARG A 85 13.94 -10.11 12.32
N GLY A 86 13.43 -10.82 13.33
CA GLY A 86 12.67 -10.26 14.46
C GLY A 86 11.34 -9.62 14.04
N ASP A 87 11.43 -8.43 13.43
CA ASP A 87 10.32 -7.51 13.17
C ASP A 87 10.27 -6.95 11.74
N ALA A 88 11.25 -7.21 10.86
CA ALA A 88 11.23 -6.72 9.48
C ALA A 88 11.65 -7.80 8.47
N ASP A 89 10.82 -8.00 7.44
CA ASP A 89 11.11 -8.93 6.35
C ASP A 89 11.85 -8.25 5.19
N VAL A 90 12.60 -9.04 4.42
CA VAL A 90 13.11 -8.61 3.11
C VAL A 90 12.46 -9.46 2.03
N LEU A 91 11.65 -8.80 1.18
CA LEU A 91 10.83 -9.46 0.17
C LEU A 91 11.34 -9.18 -1.26
N PRO A 92 11.32 -10.18 -2.17
CA PRO A 92 11.47 -9.93 -3.60
C PRO A 92 10.29 -9.09 -4.11
N ILE A 93 10.55 -8.11 -4.96
CA ILE A 93 9.49 -7.27 -5.55
C ILE A 93 8.43 -8.11 -6.26
N GLU A 94 8.77 -9.27 -6.83
CA GLU A 94 7.82 -10.17 -7.49
C GLU A 94 6.71 -10.66 -6.56
N SER A 95 7.00 -10.80 -5.26
CA SER A 95 6.02 -11.23 -4.25
C SER A 95 5.05 -10.13 -3.81
N VAL A 96 5.42 -8.86 -3.98
CA VAL A 96 4.69 -7.74 -3.39
C VAL A 96 3.51 -7.36 -4.27
N TYR A 97 2.31 -7.27 -3.70
CA TYR A 97 1.13 -6.76 -4.37
C TYR A 97 1.02 -5.24 -4.26
N GLY A 98 1.30 -4.72 -3.06
CA GLY A 98 1.12 -3.32 -2.74
C GLY A 98 1.88 -2.90 -1.48
N ALA A 99 2.02 -1.60 -1.31
CA ALA A 99 2.55 -0.99 -0.10
C ALA A 99 1.52 -0.01 0.47
N ILE A 100 1.47 0.13 1.80
CA ILE A 100 0.73 1.19 2.48
C ILE A 100 1.72 1.94 3.36
N GLU A 101 1.90 3.23 3.06
CA GLU A 101 2.63 4.17 3.92
C GLU A 101 1.66 4.70 4.99
N VAL A 102 2.06 4.68 6.25
CA VAL A 102 1.25 5.08 7.40
C VAL A 102 1.78 6.39 7.98
N LYS A 103 0.94 7.42 8.01
CA LYS A 103 1.28 8.73 8.59
C LYS A 103 0.37 9.06 9.76
N THR A 104 0.95 9.57 10.85
CA THR A 104 0.15 10.09 11.96
C THR A 104 -0.60 11.37 11.55
N TYR A 105 0.08 12.29 10.86
CA TYR A 105 -0.52 13.52 10.34
C TYR A 105 -0.02 13.76 8.92
N LEU A 106 -0.92 13.89 7.95
CA LEU A 106 -0.60 14.06 6.54
C LEU A 106 -0.69 15.54 6.12
N ASN A 107 0.47 16.18 6.03
CA ASN A 107 0.64 17.52 5.47
C ASN A 107 1.37 17.46 4.12
N LYS A 108 1.61 18.62 3.49
CA LYS A 108 2.34 18.72 2.22
C LYS A 108 3.69 17.98 2.22
N ALA A 109 4.52 18.16 3.25
CA ALA A 109 5.85 17.56 3.32
C ALA A 109 5.77 16.03 3.43
N GLU A 110 4.81 15.52 4.21
CA GLU A 110 4.58 14.07 4.34
C GLU A 110 4.04 13.45 3.04
N ILE A 111 3.22 14.20 2.27
CA ILE A 111 2.78 13.76 0.94
C ILE A 111 3.97 13.70 -0.03
N GLU A 112 4.83 14.71 -0.03
CA GLU A 112 6.05 14.72 -0.85
C GLU A 112 7.00 13.57 -0.48
N ASN A 113 7.14 13.26 0.81
CA ASN A 113 7.91 12.10 1.30
C ASN A 113 7.31 10.77 0.83
N ALA A 114 6.00 10.57 1.02
CA ALA A 114 5.29 9.36 0.59
C ALA A 114 5.38 9.16 -0.93
N PHE A 115 5.38 10.25 -1.71
CA PHE A 115 5.52 10.21 -3.15
C PHE A 115 6.91 9.73 -3.60
N GLU A 116 7.98 10.15 -2.92
CA GLU A 116 9.32 9.64 -3.21
C GLU A 116 9.48 8.16 -2.81
N ASN A 117 8.87 7.72 -1.69
CA ASN A 117 8.82 6.30 -1.33
C ASN A 117 8.07 5.48 -2.39
N MET A 118 6.93 5.99 -2.87
CA MET A 118 6.16 5.39 -3.97
C MET A 118 7.02 5.22 -5.22
N LYS A 119 7.72 6.27 -5.65
CA LYS A 119 8.62 6.20 -6.82
C LYS A 119 9.72 5.17 -6.64
N ALA A 120 10.34 5.12 -5.46
CA ALA A 120 11.41 4.16 -5.18
C ALA A 120 10.93 2.71 -5.30
N ILE A 121 9.76 2.40 -4.72
CA ILE A 121 9.18 1.06 -4.77
C ILE A 121 8.72 0.70 -6.19
N LYS A 122 8.00 1.61 -6.88
CA LYS A 122 7.49 1.34 -8.23
C LYS A 122 8.59 1.32 -9.32
N ALA A 123 9.79 1.81 -9.01
CA ALA A 123 10.96 1.73 -9.90
C ALA A 123 11.67 0.36 -9.88
N LEU A 124 11.43 -0.47 -8.84
CA LEU A 124 12.02 -1.80 -8.70
C LEU A 124 11.63 -2.72 -9.86
N LYS A 125 12.58 -3.57 -10.28
CA LYS A 125 12.44 -4.43 -11.46
C LYS A 125 11.75 -5.75 -11.13
N LYS A 126 10.45 -5.82 -11.43
CA LYS A 126 9.62 -7.02 -11.26
C LYS A 126 9.75 -7.97 -12.47
N ILE A 127 10.88 -8.68 -12.54
CA ILE A 127 11.29 -9.46 -13.73
C ILE A 127 11.77 -10.89 -13.42
N ALA A 128 12.01 -11.24 -12.16
CA ALA A 128 12.52 -12.54 -11.76
C ALA A 128 11.42 -13.58 -11.58
N TYR A 129 10.74 -13.94 -12.68
CA TYR A 129 9.71 -14.98 -12.70
C TYR A 129 10.18 -16.25 -13.42
N HIS A 130 9.63 -17.40 -13.02
CA HIS A 130 9.78 -18.61 -13.79
C HIS A 130 9.09 -18.48 -15.15
N PRO A 131 9.65 -19.06 -16.23
CA PRO A 131 8.93 -19.19 -17.50
C PRO A 131 7.70 -20.06 -17.29
N ASN A 132 6.52 -19.53 -17.64
CA ASN A 132 5.27 -20.29 -17.57
C ASN A 132 4.88 -20.76 -18.98
N PHE A 133 4.40 -22.01 -19.09
CA PHE A 133 3.82 -22.52 -20.34
C PHE A 133 2.43 -21.94 -20.63
N VAL A 134 1.75 -21.43 -19.60
CA VAL A 134 0.45 -20.76 -19.68
C VAL A 134 0.56 -19.42 -18.94
N SER A 135 0.13 -18.33 -19.58
CA SER A 135 0.15 -16.99 -19.00
C SER A 135 -1.26 -16.43 -18.85
N THR A 136 -1.49 -15.69 -17.77
CA THR A 136 -2.73 -14.92 -17.55
C THR A 136 -2.41 -13.43 -17.61
N THR A 137 -3.08 -12.71 -18.52
CA THR A 137 -2.94 -11.25 -18.64
C THR A 137 -3.83 -10.56 -17.61
N LYS A 138 -3.27 -9.54 -16.96
CA LYS A 138 -3.95 -8.69 -15.98
C LYS A 138 -4.19 -7.32 -16.61
N TYR A 139 -5.35 -6.71 -16.36
CA TYR A 139 -5.66 -5.36 -16.85
C TYR A 139 -5.82 -4.40 -15.68
N LEU A 140 -4.81 -3.56 -15.44
CA LEU A 140 -4.78 -2.54 -14.39
C LEU A 140 -4.20 -1.26 -14.97
N TYR A 141 -4.57 -0.10 -14.43
CA TYR A 141 -4.08 1.20 -14.91
C TYR A 141 -4.38 1.50 -16.38
N GLY A 142 -5.39 0.84 -16.95
CA GLY A 142 -5.73 0.95 -18.36
C GLY A 142 -4.74 0.28 -19.32
N ARG A 143 -3.93 -0.67 -18.82
CA ARG A 143 -2.99 -1.43 -19.66
C ARG A 143 -2.97 -2.91 -19.28
N GLU A 144 -2.62 -3.73 -20.26
CA GLU A 144 -2.32 -5.14 -20.05
C GLU A 144 -0.94 -5.30 -19.39
N SER A 145 -0.84 -6.25 -18.48
CA SER A 145 0.40 -6.64 -17.82
C SER A 145 0.41 -8.14 -17.58
N MET A 146 1.55 -8.80 -17.83
CA MET A 146 1.71 -10.21 -17.48
C MET A 146 1.77 -10.39 -15.96
N TYR A 147 2.37 -9.43 -15.26
CA TYR A 147 2.60 -9.49 -13.81
C TYR A 147 1.76 -8.47 -13.06
N TRP A 148 1.48 -8.75 -11.80
CA TRP A 148 0.76 -7.82 -10.93
C TRP A 148 1.53 -6.51 -10.76
N PRO A 149 1.01 -5.35 -11.22
CA PRO A 149 1.69 -4.08 -11.05
C PRO A 149 1.72 -3.65 -9.59
N GLN A 150 2.80 -3.01 -9.18
CA GLN A 150 2.99 -2.58 -7.80
C GLN A 150 2.01 -1.45 -7.42
N GLN A 151 1.19 -1.67 -6.40
CA GLN A 151 0.35 -0.63 -5.82
C GLN A 151 1.04 0.11 -4.67
N PHE A 152 0.59 1.34 -4.42
CA PHE A 152 1.04 2.19 -3.33
C PHE A 152 -0.11 3.04 -2.80
N PHE A 153 -0.44 2.82 -1.53
CA PHE A 153 -1.49 3.51 -0.80
C PHE A 153 -0.89 4.36 0.31
N VAL A 154 -1.63 5.39 0.73
CA VAL A 154 -1.29 6.15 1.94
C VAL A 154 -2.45 6.03 2.92
N PHE A 155 -2.14 5.69 4.16
CA PHE A 155 -3.08 5.73 5.27
C PHE A 155 -2.63 6.80 6.26
N ALA A 156 -3.53 7.70 6.62
CA ALA A 156 -3.26 8.73 7.60
C ALA A 156 -4.35 8.75 8.67
N TYR A 157 -3.96 9.05 9.91
CA TYR A 157 -4.94 9.24 10.98
C TYR A 157 -5.60 10.61 10.88
N GLU A 158 -4.78 11.64 10.70
CA GLU A 158 -5.17 13.04 10.56
C GLU A 158 -4.45 13.67 9.37
N SER A 159 -4.85 14.87 8.96
CA SER A 159 -4.22 15.59 7.83
C SER A 159 -4.49 17.09 7.88
N ASP A 160 -3.99 17.84 6.90
CA ASP A 160 -4.55 19.14 6.53
C ASP A 160 -5.99 18.99 5.95
N GLY A 161 -6.62 20.05 5.46
CA GLY A 161 -7.95 19.96 4.83
C GLY A 161 -8.00 18.95 3.69
N LEU A 162 -9.11 18.21 3.52
CA LEU A 162 -9.20 17.14 2.52
C LEU A 162 -8.95 17.65 1.09
N ASP A 163 -9.48 18.82 0.74
CA ASP A 163 -9.23 19.47 -0.56
C ASP A 163 -7.78 19.96 -0.70
N THR A 164 -7.14 20.36 0.40
CA THR A 164 -5.70 20.72 0.41
C THR A 164 -4.84 19.49 0.12
N VAL A 165 -5.14 18.36 0.76
CA VAL A 165 -4.47 17.08 0.48
C VAL A 165 -4.69 16.66 -0.97
N LEU A 166 -5.93 16.73 -1.47
CA LEU A 166 -6.25 16.45 -2.88
C LEU A 166 -5.35 17.25 -3.81
N GLY A 167 -5.28 18.58 -3.64
CA GLY A 167 -4.48 19.45 -4.50
C GLY A 167 -2.99 19.11 -4.48
N HIS A 168 -2.44 18.71 -3.34
CA HIS A 168 -1.05 18.25 -3.24
C HIS A 168 -0.81 16.92 -3.96
N VAL A 169 -1.71 15.95 -3.76
CA VAL A 169 -1.63 14.62 -4.40
C VAL A 169 -1.80 14.73 -5.91
N GLU A 170 -2.82 15.47 -6.39
CA GLU A 170 -3.06 15.70 -7.83
C GLU A 170 -1.85 16.34 -8.50
N ARG A 171 -1.29 17.39 -7.88
CA ARG A 171 -0.12 18.10 -8.41
C ARG A 171 1.07 17.15 -8.64
N LEU A 172 1.33 16.24 -7.70
CA LEU A 172 2.43 15.28 -7.81
C LEU A 172 2.09 14.14 -8.78
N ASN A 173 0.91 13.53 -8.64
CA ASN A 173 0.45 12.43 -9.49
C ASN A 173 0.42 12.81 -10.98
N ASN A 174 0.03 14.06 -11.31
CA ASN A 174 -0.03 14.53 -12.69
C ASN A 174 1.35 14.70 -13.35
N THR A 175 2.44 14.62 -12.59
CA THR A 175 3.81 14.59 -13.16
C THR A 175 4.25 13.19 -13.60
N GLN A 176 3.45 12.15 -13.32
CA GLN A 176 3.82 10.76 -13.54
C GLN A 176 2.82 10.02 -14.44
N PRO A 177 3.27 8.98 -15.14
CA PRO A 177 2.39 7.98 -15.76
C PRO A 177 1.39 7.41 -14.76
N ILE A 178 0.26 6.91 -15.24
CA ILE A 178 -0.87 6.51 -14.38
C ILE A 178 -0.52 5.40 -13.38
N ASP A 179 0.35 4.47 -13.77
CA ASP A 179 0.83 3.36 -12.94
C ASP A 179 1.91 3.78 -11.93
N GLN A 180 2.46 4.99 -12.07
CA GLN A 180 3.54 5.55 -11.25
C GLN A 180 3.02 6.65 -10.31
N ARG A 181 1.82 6.44 -9.75
CA ARG A 181 1.11 7.39 -8.87
C ARG A 181 0.83 6.81 -7.50
N ILE A 182 0.53 7.67 -6.52
CA ILE A 182 -0.17 7.23 -5.30
C ILE A 182 -1.59 6.83 -5.72
N ASP A 183 -1.96 5.60 -5.41
CA ASP A 183 -3.19 4.97 -5.91
C ASP A 183 -4.43 5.47 -5.16
N LEU A 184 -4.33 5.58 -3.84
CA LEU A 184 -5.41 6.05 -2.96
C LEU A 184 -4.81 6.56 -1.65
N VAL A 185 -5.42 7.62 -1.09
CA VAL A 185 -5.15 8.10 0.27
C VAL A 185 -6.38 7.91 1.16
N CYS A 186 -6.25 7.24 2.29
CA CYS A 186 -7.26 7.17 3.33
C CYS A 186 -6.85 8.07 4.50
N ILE A 187 -7.74 8.96 4.94
CA ILE A 187 -7.56 9.78 6.13
C ILE A 187 -8.68 9.43 7.10
N LEU A 188 -8.32 8.81 8.22
CA LEU A 188 -9.26 8.12 9.12
C LEU A 188 -10.39 9.02 9.62
N ASP A 189 -10.08 10.27 9.96
CA ASP A 189 -11.03 11.24 10.53
C ASP A 189 -11.79 12.08 9.48
N LYS A 190 -11.38 12.04 8.21
CA LYS A 190 -11.87 12.96 7.16
C LYS A 190 -12.52 12.28 5.97
N GLY A 191 -11.96 11.18 5.46
CA GLY A 191 -12.41 10.58 4.21
C GLY A 191 -11.29 10.00 3.36
N LEU A 192 -11.45 10.08 2.04
CA LEU A 192 -10.50 9.51 1.08
C LEU A 192 -10.15 10.51 -0.02
N ILE A 193 -8.92 10.41 -0.52
CA ILE A 193 -8.55 10.86 -1.86
C ILE A 193 -8.54 9.62 -2.75
N ILE A 194 -9.51 9.51 -3.66
CA ILE A 194 -9.82 8.27 -4.38
C ILE A 194 -10.23 8.54 -5.82
N ASN A 195 -9.99 7.57 -6.70
CA ASN A 195 -10.35 7.63 -8.11
C ASN A 195 -11.85 7.34 -8.30
N LEU A 196 -12.56 8.21 -9.02
CA LEU A 196 -13.96 8.04 -9.39
C LEU A 196 -14.07 7.76 -10.89
N ALA A 197 -14.65 6.61 -11.24
CA ALA A 197 -15.08 6.26 -12.58
C ALA A 197 -16.61 6.42 -12.70
N PRO A 198 -17.20 6.39 -13.91
CA PRO A 198 -18.66 6.36 -14.10
C PRO A 198 -19.35 5.23 -13.33
N GLU A 199 -18.68 4.09 -13.17
CA GLU A 199 -19.18 2.90 -12.49
C GLU A 199 -19.02 2.95 -10.96
N GLY A 200 -18.28 3.94 -10.45
CA GLY A 200 -18.08 4.14 -9.02
C GLY A 200 -16.62 4.31 -8.60
N LEU A 201 -16.36 4.12 -7.31
CA LEU A 201 -15.04 4.30 -6.71
C LEU A 201 -14.09 3.20 -7.15
N GLN A 202 -12.88 3.59 -7.54
CA GLN A 202 -11.81 2.71 -7.97
C GLN A 202 -10.62 2.79 -7.00
N PRO A 203 -10.02 1.66 -6.61
CA PRO A 203 -8.86 1.63 -5.71
C PRO A 203 -7.56 2.09 -6.37
N ILE A 204 -7.52 2.11 -7.72
CA ILE A 204 -6.38 2.51 -8.53
C ILE A 204 -6.84 3.50 -9.62
N PRO A 205 -5.95 4.38 -10.12
CA PRO A 205 -6.27 5.25 -11.23
C PRO A 205 -6.40 4.48 -12.55
N MET A 206 -7.43 4.81 -13.33
CA MET A 206 -7.67 4.34 -14.69
C MET A 206 -7.77 5.54 -15.66
N PRO A 207 -7.57 5.37 -16.98
CA PRO A 207 -7.57 6.49 -17.93
C PRO A 207 -8.85 7.35 -17.90
N ASN A 208 -9.99 6.77 -17.52
CA ASN A 208 -11.29 7.43 -17.43
C ASN A 208 -11.69 7.84 -16.00
N THR A 209 -10.77 7.77 -15.04
CA THR A 209 -11.04 8.16 -13.65
C THR A 209 -10.63 9.59 -13.37
N LYS A 210 -11.32 10.22 -12.42
CA LYS A 210 -10.94 11.50 -11.82
C LYS A 210 -10.60 11.29 -10.35
N LEU A 211 -9.48 11.85 -9.88
CA LEU A 211 -9.16 11.87 -8.46
C LEU A 211 -10.08 12.87 -7.75
N ILE A 212 -10.70 12.45 -6.64
CA ILE A 212 -11.63 13.27 -5.88
C ILE A 212 -11.32 13.22 -4.39
N ALA A 213 -11.66 14.30 -3.68
CA ALA A 213 -11.83 14.32 -2.25
C ALA A 213 -13.23 13.77 -1.92
N LYS A 214 -13.30 12.66 -1.18
CA LYS A 214 -14.54 12.05 -0.71
C LYS A 214 -14.60 12.13 0.82
N PRO A 215 -15.24 13.19 1.38
CA PRO A 215 -15.53 13.24 2.80
C PRO A 215 -16.36 12.04 3.24
N SER A 216 -16.00 11.41 4.37
CA SER A 216 -16.72 10.23 4.86
C SER A 216 -16.43 9.96 6.33
N SER A 217 -17.48 9.84 7.15
CA SER A 217 -17.38 9.28 8.51
C SER A 217 -17.14 7.77 8.52
N LYS A 218 -17.15 7.13 7.35
CA LYS A 218 -16.92 5.70 7.12
C LYS A 218 -15.66 5.48 6.27
N ALA A 219 -14.63 6.32 6.48
CA ALA A 219 -13.40 6.29 5.70
C ALA A 219 -12.75 4.89 5.73
N LEU A 220 -12.60 4.31 6.92
CA LEU A 220 -12.01 2.99 7.13
C LEU A 220 -12.76 1.86 6.41
N LEU A 221 -14.10 1.88 6.46
CA LEU A 221 -14.94 0.92 5.75
C LEU A 221 -14.79 1.05 4.24
N THR A 222 -14.79 2.29 3.74
CA THR A 222 -14.66 2.54 2.31
C THR A 222 -13.28 2.11 1.80
N PHE A 223 -12.22 2.42 2.55
CA PHE A 223 -10.85 2.01 2.25
C PHE A 223 -10.72 0.49 2.19
N TYR A 224 -11.22 -0.21 3.22
CA TYR A 224 -11.24 -1.67 3.22
C TYR A 224 -12.02 -2.24 2.04
N SER A 225 -13.22 -1.73 1.74
CA SER A 225 -14.06 -2.29 0.67
C SER A 225 -13.37 -2.22 -0.69
N VAL A 226 -12.72 -1.10 -1.02
CA VAL A 226 -12.04 -0.95 -2.31
C VAL A 226 -10.71 -1.70 -2.34
N LEU A 227 -9.96 -1.72 -1.24
CA LEU A 227 -8.72 -2.48 -1.15
C LEU A 227 -8.98 -3.98 -1.20
N GLY A 228 -9.97 -4.48 -0.46
CA GLY A 228 -10.38 -5.88 -0.45
C GLY A 228 -10.87 -6.35 -1.81
N HIS A 229 -11.59 -5.49 -2.55
CA HIS A 229 -11.97 -5.78 -3.94
C HIS A 229 -10.74 -5.98 -4.85
N LEU A 230 -9.72 -5.14 -4.71
CA LEU A 230 -8.48 -5.26 -5.49
C LEU A 230 -7.65 -6.47 -5.06
N MET A 231 -7.43 -6.62 -3.75
CA MET A 231 -6.63 -7.71 -3.18
C MET A 231 -7.27 -9.09 -3.39
N GLY A 232 -8.60 -9.16 -3.50
CA GLY A 232 -9.31 -10.38 -3.87
C GLY A 232 -9.03 -10.87 -5.29
N GLN A 233 -8.43 -10.04 -6.14
CA GLN A 233 -8.03 -10.35 -7.51
C GLN A 233 -6.50 -10.52 -7.66
N ALA A 234 -5.75 -10.31 -6.58
CA ALA A 234 -4.29 -10.36 -6.60
C ALA A 234 -3.79 -11.79 -6.77
N VAL A 235 -2.91 -11.99 -7.76
CA VAL A 235 -2.25 -13.26 -8.08
C VAL A 235 -0.83 -12.95 -8.52
N SER A 236 0.13 -13.73 -8.02
CA SER A 236 1.54 -13.66 -8.41
C SER A 236 2.00 -14.95 -9.08
N GLU A 237 2.98 -14.80 -9.96
CA GLU A 237 3.59 -15.90 -10.68
C GLU A 237 4.77 -16.46 -9.87
N PRO A 238 5.15 -17.74 -10.06
CA PRO A 238 6.26 -18.33 -9.34
C PRO A 238 7.57 -17.55 -9.53
N ILE A 239 8.23 -17.22 -8.42
CA ILE A 239 9.43 -16.38 -8.39
C ILE A 239 10.66 -17.21 -8.71
N ALA A 240 11.44 -16.78 -9.70
CA ALA A 240 12.72 -17.37 -10.08
C ALA A 240 13.84 -16.93 -9.12
N MET A 241 13.89 -17.51 -7.93
CA MET A 241 14.83 -17.12 -6.87
C MET A 241 16.31 -17.13 -7.26
N HIS A 242 16.70 -17.98 -8.23
CA HIS A 242 18.07 -18.02 -8.74
C HIS A 242 18.51 -16.70 -9.41
N ALA A 243 17.57 -15.89 -9.93
CA ALA A 243 17.87 -14.59 -10.51
C ALA A 243 18.48 -13.61 -9.49
N TYR A 244 18.14 -13.77 -8.21
CA TYR A 244 18.69 -12.97 -7.11
C TYR A 244 20.10 -13.39 -6.68
N LEU A 245 20.58 -14.57 -7.10
CA LEU A 245 21.91 -15.07 -6.77
C LEU A 245 23.02 -14.50 -7.68
N LYS A 246 22.66 -13.79 -8.75
CA LYS A 246 23.61 -13.23 -9.72
C LYS A 246 24.65 -12.31 -9.07
N HIS A 247 24.31 -11.66 -7.97
CA HIS A 247 25.20 -10.75 -7.23
C HIS A 247 26.10 -11.45 -6.20
N LEU A 248 25.94 -12.76 -5.97
CA LEU A 248 26.74 -13.54 -5.02
C LEU A 248 27.97 -14.23 -5.65
N GLN A 249 28.19 -14.04 -6.95
CA GLN A 249 29.29 -14.67 -7.69
C GLN A 249 30.58 -13.83 -7.73
N HIS A 250 30.71 -12.83 -6.85
CA HIS A 250 31.91 -12.01 -6.69
C HIS A 250 32.35 -11.93 -5.23
#